data_AF-A0AAW0L9Q7-F1
#
_entry.id   AF-A0AAW0L9Q7-F1
#
_cell.length_a   1.000
_cell.length_b   1.000
_cell.length_c   1.000
_cell.angle_alpha   90.00
_cell.angle_beta   90.00
_cell.angle_gamma   90.00
#
_symmetry.space_group_name_H-M   'P 1'
#
loop_
_entity.id
_entity.type
_entity.pdbx_description
1 polymer ?
#
loop_
_entity_poly.entity_id
_entity_poly.type
_entity_poly.pdbx_seq_one_letter_code
_entity_poly.pdbx_strand_id
1 'polypeptide(L)'
;MDSRKHFALSLCFLFLFPDLSHSNIQLPGWLGDNKMQGSVLKLKKGVSSATFDPSRVTQLSWRPRAFLYKGFLSDEECDHLINLARDKLEKSMVADNESGKSIMSEVRTSSGMFLGKYQDEVVADIEARIAAWTFLPVENGEAMQVLHYLHGEKYEPHFDYFHDKENQKLGGHRVATVLMYLSNVEKGGETVFPNSVSKVSQPKEDDVSDCAKNGYAVKPKKGDALLFFSLNPDATTDTRSLHGSCPVIEGEKWSATKWIHVRSFEKPVKQEGKGGKGDCVDENENCPVWAKAGECKRNPLYMVGDDGKCRKSCKVCSS
;
A
#
# COMPACT_ATOMS: atom_id res chain seq x y z
N MET A 1 -66.28 33.85 -20.97
CA MET A 1 -65.02 33.77 -21.72
C MET A 1 -64.37 32.44 -21.33
N ASP A 2 -65.00 31.29 -21.60
CA ASP A 2 -65.15 30.58 -22.91
C ASP A 2 -63.89 29.76 -23.21
N SER A 3 -63.87 28.44 -23.45
CA SER A 3 -64.85 27.34 -23.41
C SER A 3 -64.10 26.01 -23.29
N ARG A 4 -64.71 24.99 -22.68
CA ARG A 4 -64.30 23.57 -22.74
C ARG A 4 -64.50 23.01 -24.16
N LYS A 5 -63.78 21.93 -24.53
CA LYS A 5 -64.36 20.66 -25.07
C LYS A 5 -63.32 19.56 -25.38
N HIS A 6 -63.71 18.34 -25.04
CA HIS A 6 -63.10 17.03 -25.29
C HIS A 6 -63.15 16.62 -26.78
N PHE A 7 -62.33 15.65 -27.20
CA PHE A 7 -62.80 14.43 -27.92
C PHE A 7 -61.66 13.39 -28.05
N ALA A 8 -61.98 12.13 -27.76
CA ALA A 8 -61.16 10.95 -28.02
C ALA A 8 -61.49 10.39 -29.41
N LEU A 9 -60.53 9.80 -30.12
CA LEU A 9 -60.84 8.79 -31.15
C LEU A 9 -59.71 7.77 -31.31
N SER A 10 -60.10 6.51 -31.18
CA SER A 10 -59.34 5.28 -31.41
C SER A 10 -59.36 4.93 -32.91
N LEU A 11 -58.29 4.33 -33.43
CA LEU A 11 -58.38 3.40 -34.56
C LEU A 11 -57.18 2.43 -34.58
N CYS A 12 -57.50 1.16 -34.31
CA CYS A 12 -56.67 -0.01 -34.59
C CYS A 12 -56.53 -0.22 -36.10
N PHE A 13 -55.36 -0.70 -36.55
CA PHE A 13 -55.27 -1.66 -37.65
C PHE A 13 -54.12 -2.64 -37.36
N LEU A 14 -54.51 -3.88 -37.05
CA LEU A 14 -53.67 -5.08 -37.17
C LEU A 14 -53.47 -5.39 -38.65
N PHE A 15 -52.31 -5.94 -39.04
CA PHE A 15 -52.20 -7.20 -39.81
C PHE A 15 -50.71 -7.58 -40.07
N LEU A 16 -50.34 -8.76 -39.54
CA LEU A 16 -49.55 -9.87 -40.13
C LEU A 16 -48.02 -9.78 -40.34
N PHE A 17 -47.33 -10.72 -39.67
CA PHE A 17 -45.95 -11.24 -39.85
C PHE A 17 -45.75 -11.93 -41.24
N PRO A 18 -44.50 -12.20 -41.72
CA PRO A 18 -43.69 -13.36 -41.24
C PRO A 18 -42.16 -13.16 -41.11
N ASP A 19 -41.57 -14.05 -40.32
CA ASP A 19 -40.15 -14.46 -40.24
C ASP A 19 -39.45 -14.64 -41.61
N LEU A 20 -38.10 -14.54 -41.62
CA LEU A 20 -37.14 -15.32 -42.43
C LEU A 20 -35.70 -14.89 -42.05
N SER A 21 -34.99 -15.67 -41.23
CA SER A 21 -34.02 -16.71 -41.60
C SER A 21 -32.59 -16.23 -41.89
N HIS A 22 -31.64 -16.91 -41.23
CA HIS A 22 -30.21 -16.95 -41.52
C HIS A 22 -29.85 -16.87 -43.00
N SER A 23 -28.83 -16.08 -43.34
CA SER A 23 -28.05 -16.26 -44.56
C SER A 23 -26.62 -15.80 -44.35
N ASN A 24 -25.70 -16.77 -44.43
CA ASN A 24 -24.26 -16.57 -44.56
C ASN A 24 -23.96 -15.66 -45.75
N ILE A 25 -23.15 -14.62 -45.54
CA ILE A 25 -22.48 -13.90 -46.62
C ILE A 25 -20.97 -14.03 -46.39
N GLN A 26 -20.38 -14.86 -47.25
CA GLN A 26 -18.95 -15.12 -47.38
C GLN A 26 -18.39 -14.05 -48.32
N LEU A 27 -17.36 -13.31 -47.87
CA LEU A 27 -16.60 -12.39 -48.72
C LEU A 27 -15.15 -12.90 -48.87
N PRO A 28 -14.52 -12.70 -50.04
CA PRO A 28 -13.43 -13.53 -50.53
C PRO A 28 -12.07 -13.09 -49.97
N GLY A 29 -11.19 -14.08 -49.82
CA GLY A 29 -9.83 -13.89 -49.34
C GLY A 29 -8.98 -13.02 -50.26
N TRP A 30 -8.17 -12.18 -49.62
CA TRP A 30 -6.91 -11.71 -50.18
C TRP A 30 -5.81 -12.13 -49.20
N LEU A 31 -4.98 -13.08 -49.65
CA LEU A 31 -3.80 -13.54 -48.95
C LEU A 31 -2.75 -12.41 -48.91
N GLY A 32 -2.38 -12.04 -47.70
CA GLY A 32 -1.19 -11.25 -47.39
C GLY A 32 -0.60 -11.77 -46.09
N ASP A 33 0.26 -12.79 -46.20
CA ASP A 33 1.06 -13.32 -45.10
C ASP A 33 1.99 -12.22 -44.57
N ASN A 34 1.68 -11.68 -43.39
CA ASN A 34 2.65 -10.98 -42.56
C ASN A 34 2.64 -11.60 -41.16
N LYS A 35 3.52 -12.58 -41.02
CA LYS A 35 3.86 -13.26 -39.77
C LYS A 35 4.58 -12.27 -38.85
N MET A 36 3.84 -11.44 -38.11
CA MET A 36 4.40 -10.71 -36.99
C MET A 36 4.71 -11.72 -35.87
N GLN A 37 5.99 -12.08 -35.81
CA GLN A 37 6.58 -12.88 -34.76
C GLN A 37 6.72 -12.02 -33.50
N GLY A 38 5.58 -11.73 -32.87
CA GLY A 38 5.52 -11.12 -31.55
C GLY A 38 5.91 -12.16 -30.52
N SER A 39 7.13 -12.02 -29.98
CA SER A 39 7.57 -12.70 -28.76
C SER A 39 6.56 -12.44 -27.64
N VAL A 40 5.66 -13.40 -27.41
CA VAL A 40 4.91 -13.46 -26.16
C VAL A 40 5.96 -13.75 -25.10
N LEU A 41 6.39 -12.71 -24.40
CA LEU A 41 7.17 -12.84 -23.17
C LEU A 41 6.36 -13.76 -22.26
N LYS A 42 6.76 -15.02 -22.22
CA LYS A 42 6.24 -16.03 -21.31
C LYS A 42 6.53 -15.49 -19.92
N LEU A 43 5.51 -14.91 -19.27
CA LEU A 43 5.57 -14.56 -17.86
C LEU A 43 6.07 -15.81 -17.12
N LYS A 44 7.17 -15.66 -16.40
CA LYS A 44 7.70 -16.72 -15.54
C LYS A 44 6.56 -17.15 -14.61
N LYS A 45 6.11 -18.40 -14.77
CA LYS A 45 5.26 -19.08 -13.79
C LYS A 45 6.02 -19.10 -12.47
N GLY A 46 5.62 -18.22 -11.54
CA GLY A 46 6.27 -18.10 -10.24
C GLY A 46 5.87 -16.86 -9.43
N VAL A 47 4.73 -16.23 -9.75
CA VAL A 47 4.11 -15.22 -8.89
C VAL A 47 2.69 -15.73 -8.68
N SER A 48 2.33 -15.99 -7.41
CA SER A 48 0.94 -16.20 -7.00
C SER A 48 0.13 -15.12 -7.68
N SER A 49 -0.79 -15.50 -8.58
CA SER A 49 -1.65 -14.52 -9.27
C SER A 49 -2.50 -13.89 -8.18
N ALA A 50 -2.06 -12.78 -7.61
CA ALA A 50 -2.73 -12.12 -6.51
C ALA A 50 -4.19 -11.89 -6.90
N THR A 51 -5.08 -12.73 -6.37
CA THR A 51 -6.49 -12.70 -6.72
C THR A 51 -7.15 -11.56 -5.95
N PHE A 52 -7.72 -10.61 -6.67
CA PHE A 52 -8.47 -9.49 -6.12
C PHE A 52 -9.91 -9.56 -6.62
N ASP A 53 -10.88 -9.46 -5.70
CA ASP A 53 -12.30 -9.44 -6.01
C ASP A 53 -12.88 -8.02 -5.84
N PRO A 54 -13.09 -7.28 -6.94
CA PRO A 54 -13.61 -5.91 -6.86
C PRO A 54 -15.02 -5.82 -6.27
N SER A 55 -15.81 -6.90 -6.29
CA SER A 55 -17.19 -6.88 -5.78
C SER A 55 -17.25 -6.67 -4.26
N ARG A 56 -16.14 -6.92 -3.56
CA ARG A 56 -16.00 -6.75 -2.11
C ARG A 56 -15.57 -5.34 -1.70
N VAL A 57 -15.34 -4.45 -2.67
CA VAL A 57 -14.92 -3.07 -2.44
C VAL A 57 -16.13 -2.14 -2.38
N THR A 58 -16.21 -1.33 -1.33
CA THR A 58 -17.19 -0.25 -1.18
C THR A 58 -16.48 1.09 -1.21
N GLN A 59 -16.91 1.99 -2.11
CA GLN A 59 -16.46 3.38 -2.12
C GLN A 59 -17.09 4.13 -0.95
N LEU A 60 -16.26 4.62 -0.04
CA LEU A 60 -16.70 5.35 1.15
C LEU A 60 -16.77 6.86 0.91
N SER A 61 -15.78 7.39 0.17
CA SER A 61 -15.66 8.83 -0.09
C SER A 61 -14.82 9.07 -1.34
N TRP A 62 -15.09 10.19 -2.02
CA TRP A 62 -14.22 10.74 -3.07
C TRP A 62 -13.29 11.83 -2.57
N ARG A 63 -13.57 12.42 -1.39
CA ARG A 63 -12.85 13.58 -0.82
C ARG A 63 -12.74 13.43 0.70
N PRO A 64 -11.68 12.76 1.22
CA PRO A 64 -10.59 12.13 0.47
C PRO A 64 -11.09 10.86 -0.25
N ARG A 65 -10.34 10.39 -1.26
CA ARG A 65 -10.63 9.09 -1.87
C ARG A 65 -10.41 8.00 -0.84
N ALA A 66 -11.45 7.26 -0.50
CA ALA A 66 -11.41 6.20 0.50
C ALA A 66 -12.33 5.03 0.10
N PHE A 67 -11.81 3.81 0.22
CA PHE A 67 -12.44 2.57 -0.21
C PHE A 67 -12.23 1.49 0.85
N LEU A 68 -13.29 0.77 1.21
CA LEU A 68 -13.23 -0.37 2.13
C LEU A 68 -13.28 -1.67 1.33
N TYR A 69 -12.31 -2.54 1.53
CA TYR A 69 -12.34 -3.91 1.05
C TYR A 69 -12.76 -4.82 2.21
N LYS A 70 -13.91 -5.49 2.06
CA LYS A 70 -14.40 -6.42 3.08
C LYS A 70 -13.67 -7.76 3.02
N GLY A 71 -13.09 -8.22 4.12
CA GLY A 71 -12.29 -9.45 4.25
C GLY A 71 -11.16 -9.56 3.21
N PHE A 72 -10.38 -8.48 3.13
CA PHE A 72 -9.15 -8.40 2.35
C PHE A 72 -8.09 -9.40 2.83
N LEU A 73 -8.03 -9.62 4.15
CA LEU A 73 -7.26 -10.67 4.80
C LEU A 73 -8.21 -11.78 5.28
N SER A 74 -7.69 -13.01 5.26
CA SER A 74 -8.25 -14.14 6.02
C SER A 74 -7.96 -14.00 7.52
N ASP A 75 -8.71 -14.75 8.33
CA ASP A 75 -8.49 -14.74 9.78
C ASP A 75 -7.09 -15.27 10.14
N GLU A 76 -6.61 -16.27 9.40
CA GLU A 76 -5.28 -16.86 9.54
C GLU A 76 -4.17 -15.86 9.20
N GLU A 77 -4.34 -15.07 8.14
CA GLU A 77 -3.41 -13.99 7.79
C GLU A 77 -3.37 -12.91 8.87
N CYS A 78 -4.52 -12.52 9.42
CA CYS A 78 -4.58 -11.58 10.53
C CYS A 78 -3.81 -12.11 11.76
N ASP A 79 -4.06 -13.36 12.15
CA ASP A 79 -3.43 -13.97 13.32
C ASP A 79 -1.93 -14.16 13.10
N HIS A 80 -1.50 -14.49 11.88
CA HIS A 80 -0.09 -14.57 11.49
C HIS A 80 0.63 -13.24 11.70
N LEU A 81 0.08 -12.14 11.19
CA LEU A 81 0.68 -10.80 11.36
C LEU A 81 0.76 -10.39 12.84
N ILE A 82 -0.27 -10.70 13.64
CA ILE A 82 -0.26 -10.44 15.09
C ILE A 82 0.83 -11.27 15.77
N ASN A 83 0.94 -12.56 15.44
CA ASN A 83 1.93 -13.46 16.06
C ASN A 83 3.37 -13.07 15.72
N LEU A 84 3.64 -12.60 14.50
CA LEU A 84 4.96 -12.07 14.12
C LEU A 84 5.37 -10.85 14.96
N ALA A 85 4.38 -10.08 15.43
CA ALA A 85 4.57 -8.79 16.08
C ALA A 85 4.52 -8.84 17.62
N ARG A 86 3.71 -9.71 18.22
CA ARG A 86 3.33 -9.70 19.64
C ARG A 86 4.50 -9.48 20.60
N ASP A 87 5.61 -10.17 20.40
CA ASP A 87 6.78 -10.13 21.30
C ASP A 87 7.84 -9.09 20.91
N LYS A 88 7.55 -8.24 19.91
CA LYS A 88 8.51 -7.29 19.31
C LYS A 88 7.96 -5.85 19.26
N LEU A 89 6.82 -5.60 19.89
CA LEU A 89 6.19 -4.28 19.91
C LEU A 89 6.98 -3.31 20.80
N GLU A 90 7.30 -2.15 20.26
CA GLU A 90 7.85 -1.02 21.00
C GLU A 90 6.88 0.18 20.93
N LYS A 91 7.09 1.21 21.75
CA LYS A 91 6.23 2.41 21.66
C LYS A 91 6.32 3.06 20.28
N SER A 92 5.16 3.40 19.72
CA SER A 92 5.07 3.91 18.36
C SER A 92 5.69 5.30 18.23
N MET A 93 6.39 5.52 17.12
CA MET A 93 7.03 6.80 16.81
C MET A 93 6.28 7.54 15.70
N VAL A 94 6.54 8.83 15.56
CA VAL A 94 6.05 9.70 14.47
C VAL A 94 7.21 10.44 13.80
N ALA A 95 7.06 10.80 12.54
CA ALA A 95 8.03 11.66 11.86
C ALA A 95 7.82 13.12 12.29
N ASP A 96 8.88 13.76 12.77
CA ASP A 96 8.88 15.17 13.10
C ASP A 96 8.75 16.03 11.84
N ASN A 97 7.86 17.03 11.85
CA ASN A 97 7.53 17.83 10.66
C ASN A 97 8.66 18.73 10.19
N GLU A 98 9.58 19.12 11.09
CA GLU A 98 10.68 20.03 10.76
C GLU A 98 11.95 19.27 10.37
N SER A 99 12.34 18.32 11.21
CA SER A 99 13.61 17.59 11.07
C SER A 99 13.49 16.27 10.31
N GLY A 100 12.26 15.74 10.14
CA GLY A 100 12.01 14.42 9.57
C GLY A 100 12.43 13.25 10.46
N LYS A 101 12.94 13.51 11.68
CA LYS A 101 13.41 12.48 12.61
C LYS A 101 12.25 11.74 13.25
N SER A 102 12.47 10.46 13.56
CA SER A 102 11.54 9.64 14.33
C SER A 102 11.56 10.06 15.81
N ILE A 103 10.42 10.49 16.36
CA ILE A 103 10.28 10.94 17.75
C ILE A 103 9.16 10.21 18.48
N MET A 104 9.32 10.05 19.81
CA MET A 104 8.23 9.60 20.69
C MET A 104 7.17 10.70 20.76
N SER A 105 5.89 10.32 20.77
CA SER A 105 4.80 11.28 20.73
C SER A 105 3.69 10.92 21.71
N GLU A 106 3.18 11.92 22.42
CA GLU A 106 1.94 11.79 23.20
C GLU A 106 0.69 11.74 22.30
N VAL A 107 0.87 12.08 21.01
CA VAL A 107 -0.16 12.17 19.98
C VAL A 107 -0.50 10.78 19.42
N ARG A 108 0.45 9.83 19.47
CA ARG A 108 0.31 8.43 19.09
C ARG A 108 0.74 7.53 20.24
N THR A 109 -0.23 6.93 20.92
CA THR A 109 0.05 6.21 22.19
C THR A 109 0.18 4.69 22.02
N SER A 110 -0.05 4.16 20.81
CA SER A 110 0.06 2.74 20.49
C SER A 110 1.47 2.17 20.64
N SER A 111 1.54 0.84 20.62
CA SER A 111 2.79 0.11 20.37
C SER A 111 2.82 -0.41 18.93
N GLY A 112 4.00 -0.57 18.34
CA GLY A 112 4.15 -0.97 16.94
C GLY A 112 5.50 -1.54 16.59
N MET A 113 5.57 -2.22 15.44
CA MET A 113 6.81 -2.75 14.86
C MET A 113 6.70 -2.87 13.33
N PHE A 114 7.82 -2.86 12.62
CA PHE A 114 7.88 -3.02 11.16
C PHE A 114 8.29 -4.43 10.73
N LEU A 115 7.44 -5.10 9.97
CA LEU A 115 7.76 -6.41 9.38
C LEU A 115 8.70 -6.20 8.20
N GLY A 116 9.68 -7.10 8.02
CA GLY A 116 10.53 -7.06 6.82
C GLY A 116 9.68 -7.18 5.56
N LYS A 117 10.06 -6.48 4.48
CA LYS A 117 9.46 -6.69 3.16
C LYS A 117 9.67 -8.15 2.76
N TYR A 118 8.64 -8.81 2.25
CA TYR A 118 8.68 -10.23 1.85
C TYR A 118 9.27 -11.15 2.94
N GLN A 119 9.07 -10.83 4.23
CA GLN A 119 9.70 -11.54 5.35
C GLN A 119 9.39 -13.05 5.33
N ASP A 120 8.17 -13.42 4.95
CA ASP A 120 7.73 -14.78 4.68
C ASP A 120 6.70 -14.79 3.53
N GLU A 121 6.25 -15.99 3.14
CA GLU A 121 5.32 -16.18 2.02
C GLU A 121 3.98 -15.47 2.26
N VAL A 122 3.47 -15.48 3.49
CA VAL A 122 2.19 -14.82 3.86
C VAL A 122 2.33 -13.30 3.72
N VAL A 123 3.42 -12.73 4.26
CA VAL A 123 3.73 -11.30 4.14
C VAL A 123 3.89 -10.91 2.67
N ALA A 124 4.62 -11.71 1.88
CA ALA A 124 4.84 -11.45 0.46
C ALA A 124 3.53 -11.48 -0.35
N ASP A 125 2.64 -12.45 -0.08
CA ASP A 125 1.35 -12.56 -0.75
C ASP A 125 0.41 -11.41 -0.39
N ILE A 126 0.40 -10.95 0.86
CA ILE A 126 -0.33 -9.76 1.29
C ILE A 126 0.20 -8.52 0.56
N GLU A 127 1.52 -8.33 0.47
CA GLU A 127 2.14 -7.21 -0.26
C GLU A 127 1.80 -7.23 -1.76
N ALA A 128 1.80 -8.41 -2.38
CA ALA A 128 1.40 -8.58 -3.78
C ALA A 128 -0.11 -8.27 -3.99
N ARG A 129 -0.97 -8.69 -3.05
CA ARG A 129 -2.42 -8.38 -3.07
C ARG A 129 -2.69 -6.89 -2.91
N ILE A 130 -1.94 -6.20 -2.04
CA ILE A 130 -2.00 -4.74 -1.89
C ILE A 130 -1.64 -4.06 -3.21
N ALA A 131 -0.54 -4.48 -3.86
CA ALA A 131 -0.15 -3.91 -5.15
C ALA A 131 -1.19 -4.15 -6.24
N ALA A 132 -1.78 -5.36 -6.30
CA ALA A 132 -2.85 -5.68 -7.24
C ALA A 132 -4.11 -4.83 -7.03
N TRP A 133 -4.54 -4.60 -5.78
CA TRP A 133 -5.71 -3.78 -5.49
C TRP A 133 -5.46 -2.28 -5.74
N THR A 134 -4.30 -1.77 -5.32
CA THR A 134 -3.99 -0.34 -5.39
C THR A 134 -3.54 0.10 -6.79
N PHE A 135 -3.15 -0.84 -7.64
CA PHE A 135 -2.44 -0.59 -8.90
C PHE A 135 -1.12 0.18 -8.70
N LEU A 136 -0.54 0.09 -7.51
CA LEU A 136 0.75 0.70 -7.19
C LEU A 136 1.82 -0.40 -7.04
N PRO A 137 3.02 -0.23 -7.60
CA PRO A 137 4.06 -1.27 -7.55
C PRO A 137 4.52 -1.60 -6.12
N VAL A 138 4.91 -2.85 -5.87
CA VAL A 138 5.32 -3.30 -4.52
C VAL A 138 6.58 -2.57 -4.04
N GLU A 139 7.47 -2.20 -4.96
CA GLU A 139 8.69 -1.42 -4.70
C GLU A 139 8.41 -0.02 -4.17
N ASN A 140 7.21 0.54 -4.41
CA ASN A 140 6.80 1.83 -3.85
C ASN A 140 6.40 1.72 -2.37
N GLY A 141 6.16 0.50 -1.87
CA GLY A 141 5.69 0.28 -0.51
C GLY A 141 6.83 0.29 0.52
N GLU A 142 6.60 0.97 1.64
CA GLU A 142 7.39 0.78 2.86
C GLU A 142 7.18 -0.63 3.45
N ALA A 143 8.00 -1.02 4.43
CA ALA A 143 7.71 -2.17 5.27
C ALA A 143 6.32 -2.04 5.94
N MET A 144 5.58 -3.15 6.11
CA MET A 144 4.30 -3.12 6.83
C MET A 144 4.51 -2.83 8.31
N GLN A 145 3.77 -1.87 8.86
CA GLN A 145 3.80 -1.56 10.28
C GLN A 145 2.61 -2.21 11.00
N VAL A 146 2.87 -3.15 11.91
CA VAL A 146 1.85 -3.71 12.80
C VAL A 146 1.73 -2.84 14.04
N LEU A 147 0.50 -2.58 14.48
CA LEU A 147 0.15 -1.67 15.55
C LEU A 147 -0.85 -2.31 16.49
N HIS A 148 -0.69 -2.04 17.79
CA HIS A 148 -1.57 -2.48 18.86
C HIS A 148 -1.97 -1.29 19.72
N TYR A 149 -3.29 -1.15 19.93
CA TYR A 149 -3.89 -0.13 20.78
C TYR A 149 -4.69 -0.80 21.90
N LEU A 150 -4.34 -0.47 23.14
CA LEU A 150 -5.06 -0.83 24.34
C LEU A 150 -6.15 0.18 24.67
N HIS A 151 -6.92 -0.08 25.73
CA HIS A 151 -7.93 0.84 26.25
C HIS A 151 -7.38 2.26 26.43
N GLY A 152 -8.09 3.24 25.87
CA GLY A 152 -7.74 4.67 25.88
C GLY A 152 -6.64 5.07 24.89
N GLU A 153 -5.88 4.12 24.32
CA GLU A 153 -4.85 4.43 23.34
C GLU A 153 -5.46 4.87 22.01
N LYS A 154 -4.80 5.82 21.35
CA LYS A 154 -5.32 6.55 20.19
C LYS A 154 -4.19 7.01 19.27
N TYR A 155 -4.59 7.58 18.15
CA TYR A 155 -3.72 8.39 17.31
C TYR A 155 -4.49 9.64 16.87
N GLU A 156 -4.03 10.82 17.28
CA GLU A 156 -4.68 12.06 16.85
C GLU A 156 -4.67 12.21 15.32
N PRO A 157 -5.59 13.03 14.79
CA PRO A 157 -5.64 13.31 13.36
C PRO A 157 -4.31 13.84 12.81
N HIS A 158 -3.80 13.18 11.76
CA HIS A 158 -2.54 13.50 11.10
C HIS A 158 -2.63 13.22 9.59
N PHE A 159 -1.56 13.56 8.89
CA PHE A 159 -1.38 13.25 7.47
C PHE A 159 -0.33 12.16 7.30
N ASP A 160 -0.56 11.29 6.33
CA ASP A 160 0.45 10.31 5.92
C ASP A 160 1.46 10.88 4.94
N TYR A 161 1.17 11.98 4.24
CA TYR A 161 2.17 12.66 3.43
C TYR A 161 3.15 13.43 4.33
N PHE A 162 4.39 13.59 3.86
CA PHE A 162 5.42 14.34 4.59
C PHE A 162 5.27 15.86 4.47
N HIS A 163 5.63 16.57 5.52
CA HIS A 163 5.86 18.03 5.48
C HIS A 163 7.35 18.36 5.27
N ASP A 164 8.24 17.47 5.68
CA ASP A 164 9.69 17.63 5.56
C ASP A 164 10.20 17.17 4.19
N LYS A 165 11.34 17.71 3.75
CA LYS A 165 11.98 17.36 2.47
C LYS A 165 12.87 16.12 2.55
N GLU A 166 13.29 15.69 3.74
CA GLU A 166 14.25 14.60 3.90
C GLU A 166 13.58 13.25 3.62
N ASN A 167 12.42 13.00 4.22
CA ASN A 167 11.62 11.80 3.97
C ASN A 167 11.10 11.75 2.53
N GLN A 168 10.81 12.90 1.91
CA GLN A 168 10.44 12.97 0.49
C GLN A 168 11.55 12.53 -0.47
N LYS A 169 12.83 12.49 -0.04
CA LYS A 169 13.91 11.97 -0.90
C LYS A 169 13.76 10.47 -1.14
N LEU A 170 13.13 9.74 -0.23
CA LEU A 170 12.88 8.31 -0.32
C LEU A 170 11.50 8.06 -0.93
N GLY A 171 11.46 7.81 -2.24
CA GLY A 171 10.20 7.52 -2.95
C GLY A 171 9.25 8.71 -3.17
N GLY A 172 9.48 9.88 -2.56
CA GLY A 172 8.55 11.01 -2.59
C GLY A 172 7.51 10.96 -1.48
N HIS A 173 6.42 11.71 -1.62
CA HIS A 173 5.28 11.58 -0.71
C HIS A 173 4.66 10.18 -0.76
N ARG A 174 4.09 9.76 0.38
CA ARG A 174 3.14 8.65 0.44
C ARG A 174 1.87 9.07 -0.30
N VAL A 175 1.54 8.36 -1.40
CA VAL A 175 0.36 8.63 -2.23
C VAL A 175 -0.89 7.98 -1.67
N ALA A 176 -0.73 6.80 -1.08
CA ALA A 176 -1.81 5.97 -0.58
C ALA A 176 -1.39 5.18 0.66
N THR A 177 -2.40 4.87 1.46
CA THR A 177 -2.27 4.04 2.66
C THR A 177 -3.29 2.93 2.60
N VAL A 178 -2.84 1.70 2.84
CA VAL A 178 -3.72 0.56 3.12
C VAL A 178 -3.63 0.23 4.60
N LEU A 179 -4.72 0.48 5.32
CA LEU A 179 -4.87 0.16 6.74
C LEU A 179 -5.72 -1.10 6.88
N MET A 180 -5.11 -2.20 7.28
CA MET A 180 -5.76 -3.49 7.49
C MET A 180 -6.12 -3.66 8.96
N TYR A 181 -7.35 -4.07 9.26
CA TYR A 181 -7.82 -4.35 10.61
C TYR A 181 -7.58 -5.83 10.94
N LEU A 182 -6.75 -6.10 11.96
CA LEU A 182 -6.36 -7.46 12.34
C LEU A 182 -7.18 -8.02 13.49
N SER A 183 -7.96 -7.17 14.17
CA SER A 183 -8.92 -7.55 15.20
C SER A 183 -10.27 -6.86 15.01
N ASN A 184 -11.32 -7.45 15.58
CA ASN A 184 -12.54 -6.72 15.86
C ASN A 184 -12.31 -5.85 17.10
N VAL A 185 -12.99 -4.70 17.16
CA VAL A 185 -13.00 -3.83 18.33
C VAL A 185 -14.44 -3.71 18.81
N GLU A 186 -14.68 -4.00 20.09
CA GLU A 186 -16.04 -3.98 20.65
C GLU A 186 -16.61 -2.56 20.70
N LYS A 187 -15.79 -1.59 21.14
CA LYS A 187 -16.19 -0.18 21.17
C LYS A 187 -15.03 0.77 20.96
N GLY A 188 -15.23 1.80 20.13
CA GLY A 188 -14.19 2.77 19.79
C GLY A 188 -13.23 2.25 18.72
N GLY A 189 -12.01 2.80 18.70
CA GLY A 189 -10.96 2.37 17.77
C GLY A 189 -11.20 2.72 16.29
N GLU A 190 -12.23 3.50 15.96
CA GLU A 190 -12.56 3.84 14.57
C GLU A 190 -11.45 4.62 13.88
N THR A 191 -11.27 4.39 12.58
CA THR A 191 -10.47 5.30 11.75
C THR A 191 -11.36 6.46 11.33
N VAL A 192 -11.05 7.67 11.79
CA VAL A 192 -11.88 8.86 11.55
C VAL A 192 -11.20 9.82 10.57
N PHE A 193 -11.96 10.39 9.64
CA PHE A 193 -11.55 11.45 8.72
C PHE A 193 -12.32 12.74 9.04
N PRO A 194 -11.80 13.63 9.90
CA PRO A 194 -12.52 14.82 10.36
C PRO A 194 -12.89 15.80 9.23
N ASN A 195 -12.04 15.85 8.19
CA ASN A 195 -12.18 16.76 7.05
C ASN A 195 -12.89 16.14 5.85
N SER A 196 -13.35 14.89 5.94
CA SER A 196 -14.10 14.24 4.85
C SER A 196 -15.44 14.93 4.65
N VAL A 197 -15.76 15.30 3.41
CA VAL A 197 -17.06 15.91 3.07
C VAL A 197 -18.21 14.91 3.20
N SER A 198 -17.90 13.62 3.04
CA SER A 198 -18.87 12.53 3.14
C SER A 198 -19.37 12.31 4.58
N LYS A 199 -18.77 12.97 5.58
CA LYS A 199 -19.22 12.87 6.99
C LYS A 199 -20.67 13.30 7.20
N VAL A 200 -21.18 14.18 6.32
CA VAL A 200 -22.56 14.71 6.38
C VAL A 200 -23.58 13.66 5.97
N SER A 201 -23.22 12.79 5.02
CA SER A 201 -24.11 11.75 4.48
C SER A 201 -23.93 10.39 5.15
N GLN A 202 -22.91 10.23 6.00
CA GLN A 202 -22.71 8.99 6.75
C GLN A 202 -23.75 8.90 7.88
N PRO A 203 -24.59 7.85 7.91
CA PRO A 203 -25.46 7.59 9.06
C PRO A 203 -24.61 7.46 10.32
N LYS A 204 -24.94 8.23 11.35
CA LYS A 204 -24.33 8.10 12.67
C LYS A 204 -25.14 7.06 13.44
N GLU A 205 -24.63 5.83 13.44
CA GLU A 205 -25.18 4.76 14.28
C GLU A 205 -24.93 5.10 15.76
N ASP A 206 -25.85 4.70 16.64
CA ASP A 206 -25.78 5.05 18.07
C ASP A 206 -24.58 4.42 18.79
N ASP A 207 -23.99 3.38 18.21
CA ASP A 207 -22.88 2.59 18.76
C ASP A 207 -21.49 3.11 18.35
N VAL A 208 -21.38 4.20 17.57
CA VAL A 208 -20.09 4.85 17.28
C VAL A 208 -19.62 5.75 18.44
N SER A 209 -18.31 5.81 18.65
CA SER A 209 -17.70 6.67 19.67
C SER A 209 -17.94 8.16 19.40
N ASP A 210 -17.86 8.99 20.45
CA ASP A 210 -17.98 10.45 20.28
C ASP A 210 -16.87 11.04 19.40
N CYS A 211 -15.68 10.42 19.41
CA CYS A 211 -14.61 10.76 18.47
C CYS A 211 -15.04 10.51 17.00
N ALA A 212 -15.65 9.37 16.72
CA ALA A 212 -16.10 8.99 15.37
C ALA A 212 -17.23 9.88 14.83
N LYS A 213 -18.00 10.54 15.71
CA LYS A 213 -19.06 11.49 15.31
C LYS A 213 -18.48 12.76 14.64
N ASN A 214 -17.24 13.12 14.92
CA ASN A 214 -16.61 14.35 14.41
C ASN A 214 -16.05 14.25 12.97
N GLY A 215 -16.16 13.09 12.30
CA GLY A 215 -15.68 12.90 10.94
C GLY A 215 -16.41 11.79 10.20
N TYR A 216 -15.94 11.42 9.01
CA TYR A 216 -16.36 10.14 8.41
C TYR A 216 -15.58 9.02 9.10
N ALA A 217 -16.24 8.03 9.68
CA ALA A 217 -15.57 7.02 10.51
C ALA A 217 -15.73 5.61 9.94
N VAL A 218 -14.70 4.79 10.07
CA VAL A 218 -14.69 3.38 9.67
C VAL A 218 -14.45 2.54 10.91
N LYS A 219 -15.40 1.65 11.24
CA LYS A 219 -15.26 0.72 12.37
C LYS A 219 -14.25 -0.38 12.01
N PRO A 220 -13.34 -0.74 12.94
CA PRO A 220 -12.43 -1.86 12.73
C PRO A 220 -13.20 -3.18 12.71
N LYS A 221 -13.02 -3.95 11.63
CA LYS A 221 -13.54 -5.31 11.52
C LYS A 221 -12.42 -6.21 11.03
N LYS A 222 -12.14 -7.30 11.76
CA LYS A 222 -11.08 -8.24 11.42
C LYS A 222 -11.19 -8.67 9.96
N GLY A 223 -10.06 -8.61 9.24
CA GLY A 223 -9.94 -8.96 7.83
C GLY A 223 -10.24 -7.81 6.87
N ASP A 224 -10.98 -6.77 7.26
CA ASP A 224 -11.27 -5.64 6.38
C ASP A 224 -10.02 -4.76 6.19
N ALA A 225 -9.91 -4.12 5.03
CA ALA A 225 -8.85 -3.16 4.73
C ALA A 225 -9.41 -1.85 4.17
N LEU A 226 -8.90 -0.75 4.69
CA LEU A 226 -9.22 0.61 4.26
C LEU A 226 -8.08 1.17 3.39
N LEU A 227 -8.37 1.42 2.13
CA LEU A 227 -7.50 2.16 1.23
C LEU A 227 -7.93 3.63 1.21
N PHE A 228 -7.02 4.54 1.48
CA PHE A 228 -7.25 5.98 1.28
C PHE A 228 -6.02 6.66 0.68
N PHE A 229 -6.27 7.78 0.00
CA PHE A 229 -5.22 8.51 -0.71
C PHE A 229 -4.88 9.82 0.00
N SER A 230 -3.59 10.02 0.23
CA SER A 230 -3.03 11.24 0.82
C SER A 230 -2.83 12.35 -0.23
N LEU A 231 -2.79 11.98 -1.51
CA LEU A 231 -2.64 12.90 -2.64
C LEU A 231 -3.83 12.85 -3.60
N ASN A 232 -4.10 14.00 -4.22
CA ASN A 232 -4.99 14.12 -5.37
C ASN A 232 -4.36 13.45 -6.61
N PRO A 233 -5.14 13.14 -7.67
CA PRO A 233 -4.61 12.57 -8.91
C PRO A 233 -3.54 13.43 -9.61
N ASP A 234 -3.52 14.73 -9.36
CA ASP A 234 -2.49 15.67 -9.85
C ASP A 234 -1.22 15.70 -8.96
N ALA A 235 -1.10 14.76 -8.03
CA ALA A 235 -0.02 14.62 -7.04
C ALA A 235 0.09 15.76 -6.01
N THR A 236 -0.89 16.66 -5.93
CA THR A 236 -0.97 17.63 -4.83
C THR A 236 -1.46 16.97 -3.55
N THR A 237 -1.06 17.47 -2.38
CA THR A 237 -1.51 16.95 -1.08
C THR A 237 -3.01 17.19 -0.87
N ASP A 238 -3.72 16.19 -0.34
CA ASP A 238 -5.15 16.30 -0.02
C ASP A 238 -5.34 16.53 1.47
N THR A 239 -5.60 17.79 1.87
CA THR A 239 -5.85 18.15 3.28
C THR A 239 -7.10 17.49 3.89
N ARG A 240 -7.95 16.87 3.05
CA ARG A 240 -9.12 16.10 3.51
C ARG A 240 -8.74 14.68 3.91
N SER A 241 -7.53 14.22 3.58
CA SER A 241 -6.98 12.93 4.03
C SER A 241 -6.51 12.96 5.48
N LEU A 242 -6.74 14.07 6.21
CA LEU A 242 -6.51 14.15 7.65
C LEU A 242 -7.31 13.03 8.31
N HIS A 243 -6.62 12.15 9.03
CA HIS A 243 -7.23 10.98 9.62
C HIS A 243 -6.57 10.61 10.94
N GLY A 244 -7.31 9.93 11.82
CA GLY A 244 -6.80 9.47 13.11
C GLY A 244 -7.42 8.14 13.52
N SER A 245 -6.90 7.58 14.61
CA SER A 245 -7.49 6.43 15.28
C SER A 245 -8.16 6.91 16.56
N CYS A 246 -9.49 6.80 16.61
CA CYS A 246 -10.23 7.08 17.83
C CYS A 246 -9.77 6.19 18.99
N PRO A 247 -9.93 6.65 20.25
CA PRO A 247 -9.58 5.84 21.41
C PRO A 247 -10.31 4.50 21.40
N VAL A 248 -9.61 3.43 21.76
CA VAL A 248 -10.26 2.14 22.07
C VAL A 248 -10.99 2.30 23.40
N ILE A 249 -12.27 1.95 23.44
CA ILE A 249 -13.11 2.03 24.65
C ILE A 249 -13.30 0.63 25.24
N GLU A 250 -13.51 -0.39 24.40
CA GLU A 250 -13.69 -1.78 24.82
C GLU A 250 -13.03 -2.73 23.82
N GLY A 251 -12.40 -3.79 24.32
CA GLY A 251 -11.54 -4.70 23.56
C GLY A 251 -10.13 -4.13 23.30
N GLU A 252 -9.50 -4.60 22.22
CA GLU A 252 -8.19 -4.16 21.75
C GLU A 252 -8.15 -4.04 20.23
N LYS A 253 -7.38 -3.09 19.71
CA LYS A 253 -7.25 -2.89 18.27
C LYS A 253 -5.87 -3.32 17.79
N TRP A 254 -5.86 -4.29 16.89
CA TRP A 254 -4.70 -4.64 16.08
C TRP A 254 -4.91 -4.17 14.64
N SER A 255 -3.88 -3.57 14.06
CA SER A 255 -3.91 -3.12 12.67
C SER A 255 -2.54 -3.27 12.00
N ALA A 256 -2.53 -3.40 10.67
CA ALA A 256 -1.32 -3.32 9.87
C ALA A 256 -1.46 -2.22 8.83
N THR A 257 -0.47 -1.33 8.78
CA THR A 257 -0.43 -0.20 7.84
C THR A 257 0.62 -0.44 6.77
N LYS A 258 0.23 -0.27 5.51
CA LYS A 258 1.14 -0.22 4.36
C LYS A 258 1.08 1.18 3.76
N TRP A 259 2.17 1.92 3.86
CA TRP A 259 2.35 3.18 3.15
C TRP A 259 2.98 2.95 1.78
N ILE A 260 2.47 3.65 0.77
CA ILE A 260 2.91 3.49 -0.62
C ILE A 260 3.30 4.86 -1.18
N HIS A 261 4.50 4.97 -1.70
CA HIS A 261 5.08 6.21 -2.24
C HIS A 261 4.73 6.44 -3.72
N VAL A 262 4.93 7.67 -4.19
CA VAL A 262 4.77 8.02 -5.62
C VAL A 262 5.82 7.37 -6.53
N ARG A 263 6.96 6.95 -5.99
CA ARG A 263 8.05 6.24 -6.67
C ARG A 263 8.60 5.13 -5.78
N SER A 264 9.49 4.30 -6.33
CA SER A 264 10.16 3.24 -5.56
C SER A 264 10.74 3.79 -4.25
N PHE A 265 10.36 3.15 -3.13
CA PHE A 265 10.89 3.41 -1.80
C PHE A 265 12.14 2.58 -1.52
N GLU A 266 12.43 1.59 -2.38
CA GLU A 266 13.69 0.88 -2.31
C GLU A 266 14.81 1.89 -2.48
N LYS A 267 15.76 1.88 -1.53
CA LYS A 267 16.98 2.66 -1.69
C LYS A 267 17.54 2.29 -3.05
N PRO A 268 17.90 3.27 -3.90
CA PRO A 268 18.56 2.94 -5.14
C PRO A 268 19.69 2.00 -4.76
N VAL A 269 19.65 0.79 -5.29
CA VAL A 269 20.79 -0.11 -5.27
C VAL A 269 21.91 0.80 -5.73
N LYS A 270 22.85 1.15 -4.84
CA LYS A 270 24.14 1.65 -5.32
C LYS A 270 24.51 0.59 -6.33
N GLN A 271 24.54 0.93 -7.62
CA GLN A 271 24.95 -0.03 -8.61
C GLN A 271 26.34 -0.48 -8.15
N GLU A 272 26.40 -1.63 -7.50
CA GLU A 272 27.61 -2.42 -7.41
C GLU A 272 28.06 -2.52 -8.85
N GLY A 273 29.23 -1.92 -9.08
CA GLY A 273 29.60 -1.42 -10.37
C GLY A 273 29.41 -2.45 -11.46
N LYS A 274 28.75 -2.04 -12.55
CA LYS A 274 29.38 -2.30 -13.84
C LYS A 274 30.80 -1.77 -13.71
N GLY A 275 31.77 -2.68 -13.63
CA GLY A 275 33.18 -2.38 -13.50
C GLY A 275 33.58 -1.21 -14.40
N GLY A 276 34.13 -0.18 -13.78
CA GLY A 276 34.46 1.07 -14.47
C GLY A 276 35.12 2.08 -13.54
N LYS A 277 36.37 1.80 -13.15
CA LYS A 277 37.35 2.74 -12.58
C LYS A 277 36.95 3.46 -11.28
N GLY A 278 36.87 2.73 -10.18
CA GLY A 278 37.30 3.26 -8.88
C GLY A 278 38.73 2.78 -8.64
N ASP A 279 39.65 3.67 -8.26
CA ASP A 279 41.05 3.32 -8.03
C ASP A 279 41.16 2.15 -7.04
N CYS A 280 41.88 1.09 -7.43
CA CYS A 280 42.14 -0.06 -6.56
C CYS A 280 43.11 0.37 -5.45
N VAL A 281 42.56 0.71 -4.28
CA VAL A 281 43.30 1.16 -3.10
C VAL A 281 42.97 0.31 -1.87
N ASP A 282 43.91 0.25 -0.93
CA ASP A 282 43.62 -0.23 0.42
C ASP A 282 43.10 0.94 1.25
N GLU A 283 41.99 0.75 1.96
CA GLU A 283 41.38 1.76 2.83
C GLU A 283 41.96 1.73 4.26
N ASN A 284 42.87 0.79 4.56
CA ASN A 284 43.53 0.66 5.85
C ASN A 284 45.02 0.39 5.71
N GLU A 285 45.84 1.09 6.50
CA GLU A 285 47.31 0.96 6.48
C GLU A 285 47.78 -0.45 6.88
N ASN A 286 46.98 -1.20 7.64
CA ASN A 286 47.29 -2.57 8.06
C ASN A 286 46.92 -3.65 7.02
N CYS A 287 46.27 -3.29 5.91
CA CYS A 287 45.87 -4.24 4.88
C CYS A 287 47.02 -5.15 4.39
N PRO A 288 48.27 -4.68 4.18
CA PRO A 288 49.38 -5.54 3.80
C PRO A 288 49.73 -6.57 4.88
N VAL A 289 49.64 -6.17 6.16
CA VAL A 289 49.94 -7.03 7.31
C VAL A 289 48.88 -8.12 7.44
N TRP A 290 47.60 -7.76 7.36
CA TRP A 290 46.48 -8.69 7.43
C TRP A 290 46.44 -9.64 6.23
N ALA A 291 46.71 -9.14 5.03
CA ALA A 291 46.82 -9.98 3.84
C ALA A 291 47.95 -11.01 3.99
N LYS A 292 49.13 -10.60 4.48
CA LYS A 292 50.25 -11.50 4.78
C LYS A 292 49.91 -12.50 5.89
N ALA A 293 49.08 -12.11 6.85
CA ALA A 293 48.59 -12.98 7.91
C ALA A 293 47.52 -13.99 7.43
N GLY A 294 47.00 -13.87 6.21
CA GLY A 294 46.01 -14.79 5.62
C GLY A 294 44.55 -14.34 5.76
N GLU A 295 44.30 -13.10 6.20
CA GLU A 295 42.94 -12.59 6.41
C GLU A 295 42.09 -12.53 5.15
N CYS A 296 42.69 -12.44 3.96
CA CYS A 296 41.95 -12.48 2.69
C CYS A 296 41.08 -13.75 2.54
N LYS A 297 41.48 -14.86 3.19
CA LYS A 297 40.73 -16.12 3.22
C LYS A 297 39.90 -16.28 4.50
N ARG A 298 40.40 -15.80 5.64
CA ARG A 298 39.75 -15.96 6.95
C ARG A 298 38.63 -14.95 7.21
N ASN A 299 38.72 -13.78 6.60
CA ASN A 299 37.77 -12.69 6.72
C ASN A 299 37.46 -12.07 5.34
N PRO A 300 36.87 -12.85 4.40
CA PRO A 300 36.72 -12.42 3.02
C PRO A 300 35.76 -11.24 2.88
N LEU A 301 34.75 -11.11 3.74
CA LEU A 301 33.79 -10.00 3.69
C LEU A 301 34.46 -8.64 3.94
N TYR A 302 35.27 -8.55 4.99
CA TYR A 302 35.97 -7.31 5.32
C TYR A 302 37.12 -7.02 4.35
N MET A 303 37.84 -8.06 3.92
CA MET A 303 39.06 -7.90 3.13
C MET A 303 38.78 -7.67 1.64
N VAL A 304 37.86 -8.44 1.05
CA VAL A 304 37.66 -8.52 -0.42
C VAL A 304 36.21 -8.54 -0.89
N GLY A 305 35.24 -8.46 0.02
CA GLY A 305 33.81 -8.38 -0.33
C GLY A 305 33.49 -7.15 -1.17
N ASP A 306 32.20 -6.96 -1.48
CA ASP A 306 31.76 -5.87 -2.38
C ASP A 306 32.19 -4.47 -1.87
N ASP A 307 32.23 -4.29 -0.54
CA ASP A 307 32.78 -3.13 0.19
C ASP A 307 34.13 -3.41 0.89
N GLY A 308 34.87 -4.42 0.44
CA GLY A 308 36.12 -4.88 1.05
C GLY A 308 37.19 -3.80 1.11
N LYS A 309 37.85 -3.68 2.27
CA LYS A 309 38.77 -2.58 2.61
C LYS A 309 40.22 -2.82 2.18
N CYS A 310 40.57 -4.05 1.82
CA CYS A 310 41.95 -4.47 1.58
C CYS A 310 42.13 -5.14 0.21
N ARG A 311 41.37 -4.68 -0.78
CA ARG A 311 41.26 -5.31 -2.11
C ARG A 311 42.58 -5.29 -2.88
N LYS A 312 43.40 -4.26 -2.71
CA LYS A 312 44.73 -4.16 -3.32
C LYS A 312 45.70 -5.13 -2.65
N SER A 313 45.79 -5.14 -1.32
CA SER A 313 46.64 -6.05 -0.56
C SER A 313 46.29 -7.52 -0.75
N CYS A 314 45.00 -7.84 -0.94
CA CYS A 314 44.51 -9.18 -1.26
C CYS A 314 44.60 -9.55 -2.75
N LYS A 315 45.15 -8.68 -3.60
CA LYS A 315 45.36 -8.90 -5.03
C LYS A 315 44.09 -9.24 -5.81
N VAL A 316 42.93 -8.77 -5.35
CA VAL A 316 41.66 -8.94 -6.08
C VAL A 316 41.43 -7.85 -7.14
N CYS A 317 42.24 -6.79 -7.11
CA CYS A 317 42.35 -5.81 -8.19
C CYS A 317 43.81 -5.33 -8.33
N SER A 318 44.11 -4.66 -9.43
CA SER A 318 45.39 -3.99 -9.69
C SER A 318 45.11 -2.55 -10.07
N SER A 319 45.96 -1.63 -9.60
CA SER A 319 45.92 -0.21 -9.98
C SER A 319 46.25 -0.04 -11.46
#